data_AF-D7LPG9-F1
#
_entry.id   AF-D7LPG9-F1
#
_cell.length_a   1.000
_cell.length_b   1.000
_cell.length_c   1.000
_cell.angle_alpha   90.00
_cell.angle_beta   90.00
_cell.angle_gamma   90.00
#
_symmetry.space_group_name_H-M   'P 1'
#
loop_
_entity.id
_entity.type
_entity.pdbx_description
1 polymer ?
#
loop_
_entity_poly.entity_id
_entity_poly.type
_entity_poly.pdbx_seq_one_letter_code
_entity_poly.pdbx_strand_id
1 'polypeptide(L)'
;MLRLGFSQRFVSDELQFEKLAYPYHVALVATQFCLMQYAARRSGSDIEISKLSFRWVMGILASMMVSPYLAALVVRGYYKAIGSSFRDYEEMAMVIGFLSLMFFSVNLFGFWGFVFIPVSPPILALVVQFVIMKRRNDMRF
;
A
#
# COMPACT_ATOMS: atom_id res chain seq x y z
N MET A 1 9.45 4.57 -26.64
CA MET A 1 9.79 5.49 -25.53
C MET A 1 9.93 4.65 -24.26
N LEU A 2 11.14 4.53 -23.71
CA LEU A 2 11.33 3.92 -22.39
C LEU A 2 10.65 4.84 -21.36
N ARG A 3 9.53 4.41 -20.79
CA ARG A 3 8.94 5.08 -19.64
C ARG A 3 9.67 4.58 -18.41
N LEU A 4 10.51 5.44 -17.83
CA LEU A 4 11.28 5.15 -16.63
C LEU A 4 10.42 5.45 -15.40
N GLY A 5 10.15 4.43 -14.58
CA GLY A 5 9.47 4.61 -13.29
C GLY A 5 10.30 5.46 -12.33
N PHE A 6 9.63 6.18 -11.42
CA PHE A 6 10.26 7.09 -10.45
C PHE A 6 11.30 6.38 -9.58
N SER A 7 11.06 5.12 -9.22
CA SER A 7 11.97 4.35 -8.37
C SER A 7 13.19 3.83 -9.12
N GLN A 8 13.31 4.01 -10.44
CA GLN A 8 14.45 3.55 -11.24
C GLN A 8 15.77 4.21 -10.86
N ARG A 9 15.72 5.41 -10.25
CA ARG A 9 16.89 6.05 -9.63
C ARG A 9 17.40 5.33 -8.38
N PHE A 10 16.55 4.58 -7.69
CA PHE A 10 16.86 3.91 -6.43
C PHE A 10 17.05 2.40 -6.60
N VAL A 11 16.30 1.78 -7.51
CA VAL A 11 16.39 0.36 -7.84
C VAL A 11 16.38 0.24 -9.35
N SER A 12 17.52 0.15 -10.00
CA SER A 12 17.59 0.12 -11.47
C SER A 12 17.10 -1.21 -12.07
N ASP A 13 17.25 -2.31 -11.31
CA ASP A 13 16.92 -3.67 -11.73
C ASP A 13 15.43 -4.01 -11.49
N GLU A 14 14.71 -4.37 -12.55
CA GLU A 14 13.29 -4.74 -12.49
C GLU A 14 13.04 -5.96 -11.60
N LEU A 15 13.95 -6.94 -11.59
CA LEU A 15 13.79 -8.16 -10.81
C LEU A 15 13.98 -7.89 -9.30
N GLN A 16 14.77 -6.88 -8.95
CA GLN A 16 14.89 -6.39 -7.58
C GLN A 16 13.66 -5.58 -7.19
N PHE A 17 13.17 -4.73 -8.08
CA PHE A 17 11.95 -3.97 -7.83
C PHE A 17 10.74 -4.89 -7.61
N GLU A 18 10.59 -5.95 -8.39
CA GLU A 18 9.49 -6.92 -8.20
C GLU A 18 9.58 -7.65 -6.85
N LYS A 19 10.80 -8.01 -6.42
CA LYS A 19 11.05 -8.60 -5.10
C LYS A 19 10.73 -7.64 -3.95
N LEU A 20 10.75 -6.33 -4.20
CA LEU A 20 10.34 -5.30 -3.24
C LEU A 20 8.81 -5.13 -3.23
N ALA A 21 8.21 -5.02 -4.41
CA ALA A 21 6.80 -4.68 -4.58
C ALA A 21 5.86 -5.82 -4.15
N TYR A 22 6.23 -7.07 -4.44
CA TYR A 22 5.40 -8.22 -4.07
C TYR A 22 5.10 -8.33 -2.56
N PRO A 23 6.09 -8.38 -1.65
CA PRO A 23 5.83 -8.46 -0.22
C PRO A 23 5.11 -7.22 0.33
N TYR A 24 5.34 -6.04 -0.27
CA TYR A 24 4.58 -4.84 0.06
C TYR A 24 3.08 -5.02 -0.24
N HIS A 25 2.73 -5.47 -1.45
CA HIS A 25 1.33 -5.70 -1.83
C HIS A 25 0.66 -6.76 -0.95
N VAL A 26 1.35 -7.84 -0.64
CA VAL A 26 0.84 -8.89 0.27
C VAL A 26 0.57 -8.31 1.67
N ALA A 27 1.55 -7.59 2.24
CA ALA A 27 1.39 -6.97 3.55
C ALA A 27 0.26 -5.93 3.54
N LEU A 28 0.12 -5.15 2.47
CA LEU A 28 -0.88 -4.12 2.33
C LEU A 28 -2.29 -4.70 2.25
N VAL A 29 -2.51 -5.73 1.41
CA VAL A 29 -3.82 -6.41 1.29
C VAL A 29 -4.20 -7.06 2.62
N ALA A 30 -3.27 -7.76 3.27
CA ALA A 30 -3.51 -8.38 4.57
C ALA A 30 -3.88 -7.33 5.63
N THR A 31 -3.16 -6.21 5.65
CA THR A 31 -3.42 -5.11 6.60
C THR A 31 -4.78 -4.47 6.34
N GLN A 32 -5.11 -4.13 5.09
CA GLN A 32 -6.41 -3.59 4.71
C GLN A 32 -7.55 -4.53 5.08
N PHE A 33 -7.40 -5.84 4.84
CA PHE A 33 -8.40 -6.84 5.21
C PHE A 33 -8.63 -6.88 6.73
N CYS A 34 -7.55 -6.91 7.52
CA CYS A 34 -7.63 -6.85 8.99
C CYS A 34 -8.31 -5.56 9.48
N LEU A 35 -7.96 -4.41 8.91
CA LEU A 35 -8.55 -3.12 9.25
C LEU A 35 -10.03 -3.05 8.87
N MET A 36 -10.42 -3.63 7.74
CA MET A 36 -11.83 -3.73 7.32
C MET A 36 -12.64 -4.61 8.28
N GLN A 37 -12.11 -5.77 8.67
CA GLN A 37 -12.74 -6.64 9.66
C GLN A 37 -12.89 -5.95 11.02
N TYR A 38 -11.87 -5.21 11.45
CA TYR A 38 -11.92 -4.43 12.67
C TYR A 38 -12.97 -3.30 12.59
N ALA A 39 -13.03 -2.58 11.47
CA ALA A 39 -14.02 -1.53 11.23
C ALA A 39 -15.45 -2.09 11.25
N ALA A 40 -15.69 -3.22 10.59
CA ALA A 40 -17.00 -3.88 10.55
C ALA A 40 -17.48 -4.30 11.95
N ARG A 41 -16.57 -4.83 12.79
CA ARG A 41 -16.88 -5.19 14.19
C ARG A 41 -17.17 -3.96 15.06
N ARG A 42 -16.51 -2.84 14.80
CA ARG A 42 -16.68 -1.59 15.55
C ARG A 42 -17.97 -0.83 15.19
N SER A 43 -18.49 -1.02 13.98
CA SER A 43 -19.72 -0.35 13.52
C SER A 43 -20.98 -0.75 14.29
N GLY A 44 -20.93 -1.79 15.13
CA GLY A 44 -22.04 -2.23 15.99
C GLY A 44 -22.15 -1.51 17.34
N SER A 45 -21.18 -0.67 17.71
CA SER A 45 -21.20 0.08 18.98
C SER A 45 -21.36 1.58 18.71
N ASP A 46 -22.52 2.13 19.09
CA ASP A 46 -22.89 3.55 19.25
C ASP A 46 -22.00 4.57 18.55
N ILE A 47 -22.35 4.87 17.29
CA ILE A 47 -21.81 6.03 16.57
C ILE A 47 -22.80 7.18 16.79
N GLU A 48 -22.46 8.10 17.70
CA GLU A 48 -23.18 9.38 17.86
C GLU A 48 -23.26 10.10 16.51
N ILE A 49 -24.49 10.21 15.98
CA ILE A 49 -24.80 10.86 14.69
C ILE A 49 -24.40 12.35 14.68
N SER A 50 -24.25 12.98 15.84
CA SER A 50 -23.76 14.36 15.98
C SER A 50 -22.29 14.54 15.58
N LYS A 51 -21.54 13.43 15.44
CA LYS A 51 -20.21 13.37 14.84
C LYS A 51 -20.32 12.79 13.42
N LEU A 52 -20.95 13.53 12.52
CA LEU A 52 -20.72 13.46 11.07
C LEU A 52 -19.27 13.94 10.80
N SER A 53 -18.34 13.17 11.34
CA SER A 53 -17.02 13.62 11.77
C SER A 53 -15.98 13.30 10.71
N PHE A 54 -14.93 14.11 10.65
CA PHE A 54 -13.71 13.89 9.86
C PHE A 54 -13.33 12.40 9.65
N ARG A 55 -13.52 11.55 10.67
CA ARG A 55 -13.30 10.09 10.58
C ARG A 55 -14.16 9.40 9.51
N TRP A 56 -15.46 9.69 9.46
CA TRP A 56 -16.38 9.15 8.47
C TRP A 56 -15.98 9.53 7.04
N VAL A 57 -15.56 10.78 6.83
CA VAL A 57 -15.01 11.26 5.54
C VAL A 57 -13.73 10.51 5.17
N MET A 58 -12.83 10.28 6.13
CA MET A 58 -11.62 9.49 5.90
C MET A 58 -11.94 8.02 5.59
N GLY A 59 -13.02 7.46 6.14
CA GLY A 59 -13.52 6.14 5.78
C GLY A 59 -14.01 6.05 4.34
N ILE A 60 -14.73 7.05 3.86
CA ILE A 60 -15.14 7.16 2.44
C ILE A 60 -13.91 7.30 1.54
N LEU A 61 -12.97 8.17 1.89
CA LEU A 61 -11.74 8.33 1.11
C LEU A 61 -10.92 7.03 1.06
N ALA A 62 -10.90 6.27 2.16
CA ALA A 62 -10.25 4.98 2.20
C ALA A 62 -10.91 3.97 1.25
N SER A 63 -12.24 3.86 1.24
CA SER A 63 -12.96 2.97 0.33
C SER A 63 -12.81 3.38 -1.13
N MET A 64 -12.82 4.69 -1.41
CA MET A 64 -12.55 5.26 -2.73
C MET A 64 -11.14 4.97 -3.25
N MET A 65 -10.16 4.76 -2.36
CA MET A 65 -8.78 4.40 -2.74
C MET A 65 -8.55 2.89 -2.81
N VAL A 66 -9.32 2.08 -2.09
CA VAL A 66 -9.26 0.60 -2.18
C VAL A 66 -9.70 0.13 -3.56
N SER A 67 -10.77 0.71 -4.12
CA SER A 67 -11.25 0.35 -5.47
C SER A 67 -10.19 0.51 -6.58
N PRO A 68 -9.54 1.69 -6.75
CA PRO A 68 -8.49 1.86 -7.74
C PRO A 68 -7.23 1.06 -7.41
N TYR A 69 -6.94 0.78 -6.14
CA TYR A 69 -5.86 -0.13 -5.76
C TYR A 69 -6.11 -1.57 -6.25
N LEU A 70 -7.30 -2.10 -6.01
CA LEU A 70 -7.69 -3.44 -6.50
C LEU A 70 -7.72 -3.49 -8.02
N ALA A 71 -8.24 -2.44 -8.68
CA ALA A 71 -8.22 -2.34 -10.14
C ALA A 71 -6.78 -2.33 -10.67
N ALA A 72 -5.86 -1.59 -10.03
CA ALA A 72 -4.45 -1.56 -10.41
C ALA A 72 -3.78 -2.94 -10.24
N LEU A 73 -4.10 -3.70 -9.19
CA LEU A 73 -3.61 -5.08 -9.02
C LEU A 73 -4.13 -6.03 -10.11
N VAL A 74 -5.39 -5.90 -10.51
CA VAL A 74 -5.97 -6.72 -11.60
C VAL A 74 -5.31 -6.38 -12.94
N VAL A 75 -5.17 -5.09 -13.25
CA VAL A 75 -4.50 -4.61 -14.46
C VAL A 75 -3.05 -5.09 -14.51
N ARG A 76 -2.32 -5.00 -13.40
CA ARG A 76 -0.98 -5.58 -13.25
C ARG A 76 -0.97 -7.08 -13.53
N GLY A 77 -1.89 -7.84 -12.93
CA GLY A 77 -2.00 -9.28 -13.14
C GLY A 77 -2.21 -9.63 -14.62
N TYR A 78 -3.05 -8.85 -15.30
CA TYR A 78 -3.27 -8.97 -16.75
C TYR A 78 -2.00 -8.68 -17.56
N TYR A 79 -1.32 -7.55 -17.31
CA TYR A 79 -0.08 -7.22 -18.02
C TYR A 79 1.01 -8.28 -17.81
N LYS A 80 1.15 -8.77 -16.58
CA LYS A 80 2.09 -9.85 -16.27
C LYS A 80 1.75 -11.15 -17.00
N ALA A 81 0.46 -11.48 -17.15
CA ALA A 81 0.01 -12.67 -17.88
C ALA A 81 0.31 -12.61 -19.39
N ILE A 82 0.30 -11.42 -19.99
CA ILE A 82 0.67 -11.21 -21.41
C ILE A 82 2.17 -10.97 -21.62
N GLY A 83 3.00 -11.17 -20.59
CA GLY A 83 4.46 -11.01 -20.67
C GLY A 83 4.95 -9.57 -20.66
N SER A 84 4.11 -8.62 -20.24
CA SER A 84 4.46 -7.20 -20.15
C SER A 84 4.56 -6.77 -18.68
N SER A 85 5.67 -6.14 -18.32
CA SER A 85 5.85 -5.57 -16.98
C SER A 85 6.06 -4.08 -17.13
N PHE A 86 5.21 -3.28 -16.49
CA PHE A 86 5.28 -1.83 -16.52
C PHE A 86 5.42 -1.32 -15.10
N ARG A 87 6.65 -0.90 -14.78
CA ARG A 87 7.03 -0.36 -13.49
C ARG A 87 6.15 0.80 -13.03
N ASP A 88 5.76 1.69 -13.94
CA ASP A 88 4.92 2.85 -13.63
C ASP A 88 3.57 2.46 -13.00
N TYR A 89 2.93 1.39 -13.52
CA TYR A 89 1.66 0.91 -12.97
C TYR A 89 1.85 0.28 -11.60
N GLU A 90 2.98 -0.40 -11.36
CA GLU A 90 3.31 -0.94 -10.04
C GLU A 90 3.51 0.19 -9.02
N GLU A 91 4.30 1.20 -9.38
CA GLU A 91 4.55 2.35 -8.51
C GLU A 91 3.26 3.10 -8.19
N MET A 92 2.40 3.31 -9.21
CA MET A 92 1.09 3.91 -9.02
C MET A 92 0.20 3.05 -8.10
N ALA A 93 0.18 1.73 -8.27
CA ALA A 93 -0.54 0.81 -7.40
C ALA A 93 0.00 0.88 -5.95
N MET A 94 1.32 0.98 -5.77
CA MET A 94 1.92 1.11 -4.46
C MET A 94 1.52 2.41 -3.76
N VAL A 95 1.51 3.53 -4.48
CA VAL A 95 1.10 4.85 -3.96
C VAL A 95 -0.39 4.89 -3.61
N ILE A 96 -1.26 4.41 -4.49
CA ILE A 96 -2.71 4.35 -4.21
C ILE A 96 -2.98 3.43 -3.02
N GLY A 97 -2.29 2.29 -2.98
CA GLY A 97 -2.31 1.38 -1.85
C GLY A 97 -1.90 2.05 -0.53
N PHE A 98 -0.81 2.81 -0.53
CA PHE A 98 -0.35 3.55 0.63
C PHE A 98 -1.37 4.61 1.10
N LEU A 99 -1.94 5.38 0.16
CA LEU A 99 -2.96 6.38 0.45
C LEU A 99 -4.20 5.74 1.09
N SER A 100 -4.65 4.59 0.59
CA SER A 100 -5.77 3.89 1.20
C SER A 100 -5.49 3.44 2.64
N LEU A 101 -4.27 2.98 2.94
CA LEU A 101 -3.84 2.62 4.28
C LEU A 101 -3.82 3.85 5.20
N MET A 102 -3.28 4.96 4.72
CA MET A 102 -3.26 6.24 5.43
C MET A 102 -4.69 6.68 5.80
N PHE A 103 -5.62 6.66 4.84
CA PHE A 103 -7.02 7.01 5.08
C PHE A 103 -7.71 6.03 6.05
N PHE A 104 -7.46 4.72 5.94
CA PHE A 104 -7.99 3.71 6.86
C PHE A 104 -7.48 3.91 8.30
N SER A 105 -6.18 4.18 8.46
CA SER A 105 -5.58 4.44 9.77
C SER A 105 -6.15 5.70 10.42
N VAL A 106 -6.35 6.77 9.66
CA VAL A 106 -6.94 8.01 10.20
C VAL A 106 -8.44 7.85 10.49
N ASN A 107 -9.17 7.08 9.69
CA ASN A 107 -10.57 6.74 9.98
C ASN A 107 -10.69 6.03 11.35
N LEU A 108 -9.85 5.02 11.58
CA LEU A 108 -9.92 4.19 12.77
C LEU A 108 -9.37 4.86 14.03
N PHE A 109 -8.27 5.60 13.93
CA PHE A 109 -7.54 6.14 15.08
C PHE A 109 -7.56 7.68 15.16
N GLY A 110 -8.23 8.37 14.23
CA GLY A 110 -8.19 9.83 14.14
C GLY A 110 -6.80 10.33 13.74
N PHE A 111 -6.42 11.53 14.18
CA PHE A 111 -5.11 12.12 13.86
C PHE A 111 -3.92 11.25 14.31
N TRP A 112 -4.09 10.46 15.37
CA TRP A 112 -3.10 9.49 15.83
C TRP A 112 -2.80 8.38 14.81
N GLY A 113 -3.67 8.17 13.82
CA GLY A 113 -3.45 7.23 12.73
C GLY A 113 -2.13 7.45 11.98
N PHE A 114 -1.68 8.70 11.85
CA PHE A 114 -0.39 9.02 11.20
C PHE A 114 0.82 8.48 11.95
N VAL A 115 0.75 8.44 13.28
CA VAL A 115 1.84 7.95 14.15
C VAL A 115 2.06 6.45 13.95
N PHE A 116 1.01 5.70 13.59
CA PHE A 116 1.08 4.25 13.36
C PHE A 116 1.50 3.87 11.94
N ILE A 117 1.57 4.82 11.00
CA ILE A 117 1.95 4.54 9.61
C ILE A 117 3.39 4.00 9.52
N PRO A 118 4.42 4.62 10.13
CA PRO A 118 5.81 4.14 10.04
C PRO A 118 6.02 2.71 10.55
N VAL A 119 5.23 2.30 11.54
CA VAL A 119 5.28 0.95 12.14
C VAL A 119 4.31 -0.03 11.48
N SER A 120 3.61 0.39 10.42
CA SER A 120 2.67 -0.47 9.73
C SER A 120 3.38 -1.62 9.00
N PRO A 121 2.76 -2.81 8.91
CA PRO A 121 3.35 -3.97 8.23
C PRO A 121 3.83 -3.68 6.79
N PRO A 122 3.13 -2.88 5.96
CA PRO A 122 3.58 -2.58 4.60
C PRO A 122 4.87 -1.76 4.56
N ILE A 123 5.05 -0.79 5.47
CA ILE A 123 6.28 0.01 5.54
C ILE A 123 7.44 -0.83 6.07
N LEU A 124 7.20 -1.63 7.10
CA LEU A 124 8.21 -2.55 7.61
C LEU A 124 8.65 -3.55 6.52
N ALA A 125 7.71 -4.08 5.72
CA ALA A 125 8.03 -4.94 4.59
C ALA A 125 8.95 -4.25 3.58
N LEU A 126 8.68 -2.98 3.22
CA LEU A 126 9.54 -2.21 2.34
C LEU A 126 10.94 -1.99 2.91
N VAL A 127 11.03 -1.55 4.18
CA VAL A 127 12.31 -1.28 4.84
C VAL A 127 13.15 -2.56 4.94
N VAL A 128 12.53 -3.68 5.35
CA VAL A 128 13.22 -4.97 5.47
C VAL A 128 13.74 -5.42 4.11
N GLN A 129 12.92 -5.37 3.06
CA GLN A 129 13.36 -5.77 1.71
C GLN A 129 14.46 -4.86 1.19
N PHE A 130 14.37 -3.55 1.42
CA PHE A 130 15.40 -2.60 1.03
C PHE A 130 16.73 -2.87 1.75
N VAL A 131 16.71 -3.16 3.05
CA VAL A 131 17.91 -3.51 3.83
C VAL A 131 18.52 -4.82 3.34
N ILE A 132 17.70 -5.83 3.03
CA ILE A 132 18.17 -7.11 2.47
C ILE A 132 18.83 -6.90 1.11
N MET A 133 18.23 -6.07 0.24
CA MET A 133 18.80 -5.74 -1.07
C MET A 133 20.13 -5.02 -0.93
N LYS A 134 20.23 -4.02 -0.05
CA LYS A 134 21.46 -3.27 0.19
C LYS A 134 22.59 -4.20 0.68
N ARG A 135 22.34 -5.03 1.70
CA ARG A 135 23.33 -6.01 2.18
C ARG A 135 23.80 -6.98 1.10
N ARG A 136 22.89 -7.39 0.21
CA ARG A 136 23.23 -8.34 -0.87
C ARG A 136 24.11 -7.71 -1.95
N ASN A 137 23.97 -6.40 -2.18
CA ASN A 137 24.83 -5.67 -3.10
C ASN A 137 26.21 -5.37 -2.48
N ASP A 138 26.28 -5.13 -1.16
CA ASP A 138 27.54 -4.92 -0.44
C ASP A 138 28.42 -6.19 -0.38
N MET A 139 27.83 -7.40 -0.41
CA MET A 139 28.56 -8.68 -0.39
C MET A 139 29.05 -9.19 -1.77
N ARG A 140 28.85 -8.43 -2.85
CA ARG A 140 29.30 -8.81 -4.21
C ARG A 140 30.61 -8.12 -4.65
N PHE A 141 31.30 -7.46 -3.72
CA PHE A 141 32.60 -6.83 -3.93
C PHE A 141 33.69 -7.58 -3.18
#